data_AF-A0AA37SQ78-F1
#
_entry.id   AF-A0AA37SQ78-F1
#
_cell.length_a   1.000
_cell.length_b   1.000
_cell.length_c   1.000
_cell.angle_alpha   90.00
_cell.angle_beta   90.00
_cell.angle_gamma   90.00
#
_symmetry.space_group_name_H-M   'P 1'
#
loop_
_entity.id
_entity.type
_entity.pdbx_description
1 polymer ?
#
loop_
_entity_poly.entity_id
_entity_poly.type
_entity_poly.pdbx_seq_one_letter_code
_entity_poly.pdbx_strand_id
1 'polypeptide(L)'
;MKILIFIVTLLMPLISFAQSESITVNDAQALLEEGAILVDVRENDEVAAMAYQSDGMLHIPLSELSDRYSELPNDKTLVMACRSGNRSQKAIDQLSELGVTNTINMEGGIKAWQENGFPVVNEASSSTAKSCCSKKSKEEKSNCNNKASKKDCAPKEGKSCCKKVN
;
A
#
# COMPACT_ATOMS: atom_id res chain seq x y z
N MET A 1 38.50 -42.41 -22.32
CA MET A 1 37.27 -42.44 -21.49
C MET A 1 37.45 -41.52 -20.30
N LYS A 2 37.11 -40.23 -20.47
CA LYS A 2 37.40 -39.14 -19.52
C LYS A 2 36.31 -38.06 -19.58
N ILE A 3 35.05 -38.48 -19.71
CA ILE A 3 33.90 -37.59 -20.02
C ILE A 3 32.69 -37.82 -19.09
N LEU A 4 32.75 -38.75 -18.12
CA LEU A 4 31.57 -39.12 -17.32
C LEU A 4 31.61 -38.74 -15.82
N ILE A 5 32.30 -37.65 -15.46
CA ILE A 5 32.26 -37.05 -14.09
C ILE A 5 31.90 -35.54 -14.12
N PHE A 6 31.68 -34.97 -15.31
CA PHE A 6 31.31 -33.55 -15.48
C PHE A 6 29.81 -33.24 -15.29
N ILE A 7 28.99 -34.23 -14.94
CA ILE A 7 27.52 -34.12 -14.81
C ILE A 7 27.06 -34.20 -13.34
N VAL A 8 28.00 -34.12 -12.40
CA VAL A 8 27.73 -33.99 -10.95
C VAL A 8 27.57 -32.51 -10.63
N THR A 9 26.33 -32.02 -10.65
CA THR A 9 25.72 -31.29 -9.52
C THR A 9 26.61 -30.32 -8.72
N LEU A 10 27.38 -29.44 -9.37
CA LEU A 10 28.12 -28.38 -8.67
C LEU A 10 28.07 -27.05 -9.43
N LEU A 11 26.93 -26.82 -10.07
CA LEU A 11 26.54 -25.57 -10.70
C LEU A 11 25.27 -25.03 -10.02
N MET A 12 25.18 -25.20 -8.70
CA MET A 12 24.42 -24.27 -7.87
C MET A 12 25.31 -23.04 -7.70
N PRO A 13 24.99 -21.88 -8.31
CA PRO A 13 25.52 -20.63 -7.81
C PRO A 13 25.12 -20.50 -6.33
N LEU A 14 26.08 -19.95 -5.58
CA LEU A 14 26.05 -19.67 -4.15
C LEU A 14 24.65 -19.31 -3.66
N ILE A 15 24.22 -19.95 -2.57
CA ILE A 15 23.19 -19.39 -1.69
C ILE A 15 23.62 -17.95 -1.42
N SER A 16 22.88 -17.00 -2.00
CA SER A 16 23.01 -15.59 -1.69
C SER A 16 22.75 -15.45 -0.20
N PHE A 17 23.83 -15.27 0.57
CA PHE A 17 23.74 -14.64 1.88
C PHE A 17 23.29 -13.20 1.62
N ALA A 18 21.98 -13.00 1.53
CA ALA A 18 21.41 -11.66 1.50
C ALA A 18 21.63 -11.05 2.88
N GLN A 19 22.68 -10.22 3.01
CA GLN A 19 22.70 -9.23 4.08
C GLN A 19 21.47 -8.33 3.90
N SER A 20 20.80 -7.97 4.99
CA SER A 20 19.74 -6.97 4.95
C SER A 20 20.34 -5.63 4.53
N GLU A 21 20.22 -5.29 3.25
CA GLU A 21 20.65 -4.01 2.73
C GLU A 21 19.61 -2.95 3.11
N SER A 22 20.10 -1.78 3.51
CA SER A 22 19.29 -0.63 3.88
C SER A 22 19.50 0.45 2.83
N ILE A 23 18.43 0.92 2.20
CA ILE A 23 18.48 1.81 1.04
C ILE A 23 17.71 3.10 1.27
N THR A 24 18.01 4.13 0.47
CA THR A 24 17.27 5.40 0.54
C THR A 24 15.88 5.26 -0.07
N VAL A 25 15.00 6.22 0.23
CA VAL A 25 13.65 6.28 -0.35
C VAL A 25 13.68 6.44 -1.87
N ASN A 26 14.66 7.15 -2.42
CA ASN A 26 14.77 7.32 -3.87
C ASN A 26 15.14 6.01 -4.56
N ASP A 27 16.08 5.26 -3.99
CA ASP A 27 16.46 3.94 -4.49
C ASP A 27 15.30 2.94 -4.33
N ALA A 28 14.60 3.01 -3.20
CA ALA A 28 13.39 2.22 -2.97
C ALA A 28 12.34 2.48 -4.05
N GLN A 29 12.11 3.74 -4.40
CA GLN A 29 11.18 4.07 -5.48
C GLN A 29 11.65 3.52 -6.84
N ALA A 30 12.93 3.64 -7.18
CA ALA A 30 13.46 3.06 -8.41
C ALA A 30 13.21 1.54 -8.48
N LEU A 31 13.43 0.82 -7.38
CA LEU A 31 13.15 -0.63 -7.32
C LEU A 31 11.66 -0.96 -7.47
N LEU A 32 10.77 -0.12 -6.94
CA LEU A 32 9.32 -0.31 -7.12
C LEU A 32 8.91 -0.13 -8.59
N GLU A 33 9.52 0.81 -9.31
CA GLU A 33 9.33 0.97 -10.76
C GLU A 33 9.84 -0.23 -11.57
N GLU A 34 10.87 -0.92 -11.07
CA GLU A 34 11.41 -2.15 -11.64
C GLU A 34 10.59 -3.41 -11.26
N GLY A 35 9.56 -3.27 -10.41
CA GLY A 35 8.61 -4.34 -10.08
C GLY A 35 8.85 -5.02 -8.73
N ALA A 36 9.66 -4.43 -7.85
CA ALA A 36 9.70 -4.76 -6.43
C ALA A 36 8.34 -4.46 -5.75
N ILE A 37 8.10 -5.07 -4.60
CA ILE A 37 6.85 -4.89 -3.85
C ILE A 37 7.14 -4.16 -2.56
N LEU A 38 6.39 -3.09 -2.30
CA LEU A 38 6.44 -2.40 -1.01
C LEU A 38 5.59 -3.16 0.01
N VAL A 39 6.19 -3.47 1.16
CA VAL A 39 5.53 -4.12 2.29
C VAL A 39 5.52 -3.17 3.47
N ASP A 40 4.35 -2.67 3.84
CA ASP A 40 4.17 -1.80 5.01
C ASP A 40 3.91 -2.64 6.25
N VAL A 41 4.75 -2.49 7.27
CA VAL A 41 4.66 -3.20 8.55
C VAL A 41 4.11 -2.36 9.70
N ARG A 42 3.53 -1.19 9.40
CA ARG A 42 2.84 -0.37 10.40
C ARG A 42 1.51 -1.01 10.82
N GLU A 43 0.98 -0.55 11.94
CA GLU A 43 -0.31 -1.03 12.44
C GLU A 43 -1.48 -0.47 11.61
N ASN A 44 -2.64 -1.12 11.69
CA ASN A 44 -3.84 -0.81 10.90
C ASN A 44 -4.29 0.66 11.00
N ASP A 45 -4.21 1.25 12.19
CA ASP A 45 -4.59 2.64 12.45
C ASP A 45 -3.67 3.65 11.76
N GLU A 46 -2.36 3.36 11.71
CA GLU A 46 -1.39 4.20 11.01
C GLU A 46 -1.58 4.16 9.48
N VAL A 47 -1.89 2.98 8.93
CA VAL A 47 -2.11 2.80 7.49
C VAL A 47 -3.45 3.38 7.06
N ALA A 48 -4.50 3.23 7.88
CA ALA A 48 -5.79 3.87 7.64
C ALA A 48 -5.64 5.40 7.59
N ALA A 49 -4.90 6.00 8.52
CA ALA A 49 -4.65 7.44 8.49
C ALA A 49 -3.91 7.87 7.22
N MET A 50 -2.91 7.08 6.81
CA MET A 50 -2.11 7.34 5.62
C MET A 50 -1.34 6.10 5.16
N ALA A 51 -1.50 5.74 3.90
CA ALA A 51 -0.82 4.62 3.26
C ALA A 51 0.08 5.10 2.12
N TYR A 52 1.11 4.31 1.82
CA TYR A 52 1.87 4.47 0.58
C TYR A 52 0.96 4.26 -0.62
N GLN A 53 1.12 5.07 -1.66
CA GLN A 53 0.50 4.80 -2.96
C GLN A 53 1.54 4.12 -3.85
N SER A 54 1.49 2.79 -3.91
CA SER A 54 2.39 1.97 -4.73
C SER A 54 1.63 0.76 -5.27
N ASP A 55 1.95 0.36 -6.49
CA ASP A 55 1.27 -0.75 -7.17
C ASP A 55 1.66 -2.09 -6.54
N GLY A 56 0.66 -2.91 -6.22
CA GLY A 56 0.89 -4.21 -5.59
C GLY A 56 1.40 -4.15 -4.15
N MET A 57 1.32 -2.98 -3.51
CA MET A 57 1.68 -2.78 -2.11
C MET A 57 0.93 -3.75 -1.19
N LEU A 58 1.66 -4.35 -0.26
CA LEU A 58 1.14 -5.27 0.76
C LEU A 58 1.21 -4.61 2.13
N HIS A 59 0.15 -4.80 2.92
CA HIS A 59 0.11 -4.38 4.31
C HIS A 59 0.03 -5.60 5.21
N ILE A 60 1.08 -5.80 6.02
CA ILE A 60 1.17 -6.87 7.02
C ILE A 60 1.73 -6.25 8.30
N PRO A 61 0.91 -5.97 9.32
CA PRO A 61 1.38 -5.42 10.58
C PRO A 61 2.51 -6.24 11.18
N LEU A 62 3.50 -5.56 11.80
CA LEU A 62 4.62 -6.24 12.46
C LEU A 62 4.16 -7.30 13.48
N SER A 63 3.04 -7.02 14.16
CA SER A 63 2.39 -7.90 15.13
C SER A 63 1.88 -9.21 14.52
N GLU A 64 1.54 -9.22 13.24
CA GLU A 64 0.98 -10.38 12.52
C GLU A 64 1.99 -11.02 11.55
N LEU A 65 3.16 -10.40 11.38
CA LEU A 65 4.13 -10.75 10.34
C LEU A 65 4.59 -12.21 10.44
N SER A 66 4.85 -12.70 11.65
CA SER A 66 5.31 -14.08 11.87
C SER A 66 4.27 -15.13 11.46
N ASP A 67 2.98 -14.81 11.52
CA ASP A 67 1.90 -15.72 11.14
C ASP A 67 1.56 -15.58 9.65
N ARG A 68 1.75 -14.39 9.08
CA ARG A 68 1.34 -14.02 7.73
C ARG A 68 2.48 -13.95 6.72
N TYR A 69 3.72 -14.28 7.11
CA TYR A 69 4.88 -14.21 6.21
C TYR A 69 4.72 -15.02 4.91
N SER A 70 3.91 -16.07 4.93
CA SER A 70 3.60 -16.90 3.75
C SER A 70 2.81 -16.16 2.66
N GLU A 71 2.23 -14.99 2.95
CA GLU A 71 1.61 -14.11 1.96
C GLU A 71 2.64 -13.35 1.12
N LEU A 72 3.90 -13.29 1.58
CA LEU A 72 4.97 -12.55 0.89
C LEU A 72 5.43 -13.31 -0.37
N PRO A 73 5.52 -12.63 -1.53
CA PRO A 73 6.04 -13.25 -2.73
C PRO A 73 7.54 -13.55 -2.57
N ASN A 74 7.94 -14.76 -2.94
CA ASN A 74 9.34 -15.20 -2.87
C ASN A 74 10.12 -14.97 -4.18
N ASP A 75 9.43 -14.53 -5.25
CA ASP A 75 9.96 -14.31 -6.59
C ASP A 75 10.30 -12.84 -6.89
N LYS A 76 10.00 -11.93 -5.96
CA LYS A 76 10.17 -10.48 -6.11
C LYS A 76 10.96 -9.90 -4.94
N THR A 77 11.66 -8.80 -5.16
CA THR A 77 12.28 -8.04 -4.07
C THR A 77 11.21 -7.37 -3.21
N LEU A 78 11.33 -7.48 -1.89
CA LEU A 78 10.41 -6.92 -0.91
C LEU A 78 11.05 -5.69 -0.25
N VAL A 79 10.51 -4.51 -0.53
CA VAL A 79 10.91 -3.26 0.10
C VAL A 79 10.10 -3.10 1.38
N MET A 80 10.74 -3.37 2.52
CA MET A 80 10.11 -3.32 3.84
C MET A 80 10.09 -1.88 4.34
N ALA A 81 8.90 -1.41 4.70
CA ALA A 81 8.64 -0.02 5.01
C ALA A 81 7.89 0.13 6.35
N CYS A 82 8.22 1.17 7.11
CA CYS A 82 7.46 1.51 8.31
C CYS A 82 7.42 3.03 8.50
N ARG A 83 7.24 3.52 9.74
CA ARG A 83 7.23 4.97 10.00
C ARG A 83 8.58 5.66 9.77
N SER A 84 9.71 5.01 10.09
CA SER A 84 11.03 5.65 10.05
C SER A 84 12.22 4.71 9.72
N GLY A 85 11.95 3.45 9.35
CA GLY A 85 12.98 2.42 9.08
C GLY A 85 13.27 1.44 10.23
N ASN A 86 12.97 1.79 11.49
CA ASN A 86 13.35 0.94 12.63
C ASN A 86 12.51 -0.34 12.80
N ARG A 87 11.20 -0.26 12.54
CA ARG A 87 10.30 -1.43 12.64
C ARG A 87 10.45 -2.35 11.44
N SER A 88 10.71 -1.80 10.26
CA SER A 88 10.97 -2.57 9.05
C SER A 88 12.29 -3.34 9.14
N GLN A 89 13.33 -2.78 9.78
CA GLN A 89 14.54 -3.55 10.06
C GLN A 89 14.24 -4.76 10.96
N LYS A 90 13.48 -4.59 12.04
CA LYS A 90 13.06 -5.70 12.90
C LYS A 90 12.24 -6.74 12.16
N ALA A 91 11.35 -6.30 11.26
CA ALA A 91 10.59 -7.19 10.40
C ALA A 91 11.50 -8.05 9.53
N ILE A 92 12.54 -7.45 8.94
CA ILE A 92 13.54 -8.18 8.14
C ILE A 92 14.28 -9.20 8.99
N ASP A 93 14.70 -8.84 10.20
CA ASP A 93 15.39 -9.77 11.09
C ASP A 93 14.50 -10.99 11.41
N GLN A 94 13.20 -10.76 11.70
CA GLN A 94 12.22 -11.83 11.92
C GLN A 94 11.98 -12.69 10.68
N LEU A 95 11.88 -12.06 9.50
CA LEU A 95 11.66 -12.75 8.23
C LEU A 95 12.87 -13.59 7.81
N SER A 96 14.08 -13.11 8.08
CA SER A 96 15.32 -13.83 7.85
C SER A 96 15.41 -15.12 8.67
N GLU A 97 14.98 -15.08 9.94
CA GLU A 97 14.86 -16.28 10.79
C GLU A 97 13.84 -17.30 10.24
N LEU A 98 12.82 -16.83 9.52
CA LEU A 98 11.81 -17.64 8.86
C LEU A 98 12.22 -18.08 7.44
N GLY A 99 13.41 -17.71 6.98
CA GLY A 99 13.97 -18.09 5.68
C GLY A 99 13.57 -17.19 4.51
N VAL A 100 12.93 -16.06 4.77
CA VAL A 100 12.61 -15.04 3.76
C VAL A 100 13.81 -14.09 3.65
N THR A 101 14.50 -14.12 2.52
CA THR A 101 15.80 -13.43 2.32
C THR A 101 15.76 -12.35 1.25
N ASN A 102 14.68 -12.25 0.49
CA ASN A 102 14.46 -11.29 -0.59
C ASN A 102 13.97 -9.91 -0.09
N THR A 103 14.37 -9.49 1.11
CA THR A 103 13.89 -8.27 1.77
C THR A 103 14.96 -7.19 1.85
N ILE A 104 14.55 -5.94 1.66
CA ILE A 104 15.40 -4.74 1.73
C ILE A 104 14.73 -3.72 2.65
N ASN A 105 15.49 -3.06 3.53
CA ASN A 105 14.97 -2.03 4.41
C ASN A 105 14.91 -0.67 3.70
N MET A 106 13.77 0.01 3.72
CA MET A 106 13.69 1.41 3.30
C MET A 106 13.94 2.36 4.48
N GLU A 107 15.05 3.09 4.42
CA GLU A 107 15.40 4.08 5.43
C GLU A 107 14.44 5.26 5.44
N GLY A 108 14.22 5.82 6.64
CA GLY A 108 13.35 6.99 6.80
C GLY A 108 11.84 6.69 6.67
N GLY A 109 11.46 5.53 6.14
CA GLY A 109 10.09 5.05 6.09
C GLY A 109 9.13 6.06 5.43
N ILE A 110 7.88 6.11 5.90
CA ILE A 110 6.85 6.95 5.28
C ILE A 110 7.13 8.44 5.45
N LYS A 111 7.87 8.83 6.50
CA LYS A 111 8.27 10.22 6.70
C LYS A 111 9.15 10.72 5.55
N ALA A 112 10.22 9.99 5.28
CA ALA A 112 11.12 10.34 4.19
C ALA A 112 10.44 10.19 2.82
N TRP A 113 9.52 9.23 2.67
CA TRP A 113 8.66 9.11 1.48
C TRP A 113 7.87 10.39 1.20
N GLN A 114 7.22 10.95 2.22
CA GLN A 114 6.49 12.20 2.10
C GLN A 114 7.40 13.42 1.87
N GLU A 115 8.54 13.47 2.56
CA GLU A 115 9.51 14.56 2.42
C GLU A 115 10.08 14.65 0.99
N ASN A 116 10.20 13.50 0.30
CA ASN A 116 10.59 13.44 -1.11
C ASN A 116 9.41 13.67 -2.08
N GLY A 117 8.20 13.90 -1.57
CA GLY A 117 7.02 14.22 -2.38
C GLY A 117 6.42 13.02 -3.12
N PHE A 118 6.75 11.79 -2.71
CA PHE A 118 6.18 10.59 -3.31
C PHE A 118 4.70 10.41 -2.92
N PRO A 119 3.90 9.75 -3.78
CA PRO A 119 2.45 9.72 -3.61
C PRO A 119 2.02 8.86 -2.40
N VAL A 120 0.98 9.33 -1.71
CA VAL A 120 0.37 8.67 -0.55
C VAL A 120 -1.15 8.75 -0.66
N VAL A 121 -1.83 7.76 -0.12
CA VAL A 121 -3.28 7.76 0.03
C VAL A 121 -3.61 8.15 1.47
N ASN A 122 -4.57 9.05 1.65
CA ASN A 122 -5.14 9.37 2.95
C ASN A 122 -6.66 9.34 2.88
N GLU A 123 -7.33 9.23 4.02
CA GLU A 123 -8.80 9.22 4.12
C GLU A 123 -9.45 10.46 3.46
N ALA A 124 -8.70 11.56 3.33
CA ALA A 124 -9.17 12.79 2.69
C ALA A 124 -9.07 12.77 1.15
N SER A 125 -8.20 11.93 0.55
CA SER A 125 -7.96 11.89 -0.90
C SER A 125 -8.78 10.82 -1.62
N SER A 126 -9.33 9.83 -0.90
CA SER A 126 -10.20 8.78 -1.46
C SER A 126 -11.59 9.28 -1.91
N SER A 127 -11.95 10.54 -1.65
CA SER A 127 -13.25 11.12 -2.04
C SER A 127 -13.30 11.74 -3.44
N THR A 128 -12.22 11.76 -4.24
CA THR A 128 -12.19 12.53 -5.51
C THR A 128 -12.13 11.69 -6.79
N ALA A 129 -12.45 10.38 -6.72
CA ALA A 129 -12.57 9.55 -7.93
C ALA A 129 -13.76 8.58 -7.93
N LYS A 130 -14.93 9.02 -7.46
CA LYS A 130 -16.20 8.47 -7.96
C LYS A 130 -16.97 9.53 -8.71
N SER A 131 -16.47 9.78 -9.92
CA SER A 131 -17.22 10.38 -11.01
C SER A 131 -18.58 9.69 -11.15
N CYS A 132 -19.63 10.51 -11.04
CA CYS A 132 -20.93 10.40 -11.69
C CYS A 132 -21.64 9.04 -11.69
N CYS A 133 -22.82 9.03 -11.04
CA CYS A 133 -23.88 8.01 -11.10
C CYS A 133 -23.70 6.78 -10.21
N SER A 134 -24.41 6.74 -9.07
CA SER A 134 -25.39 5.69 -8.75
C SER A 134 -26.13 5.97 -7.45
N LYS A 135 -27.41 5.61 -7.45
CA LYS A 135 -28.48 6.05 -6.56
C LYS A 135 -28.46 5.33 -5.20
N LYS A 136 -28.93 6.06 -4.18
CA LYS A 136 -29.78 5.69 -3.02
C LYS A 136 -29.68 4.27 -2.42
N SER A 137 -29.49 4.23 -1.10
CA SER A 137 -30.52 3.68 -0.19
C SER A 137 -30.25 3.96 1.29
N LYS A 138 -31.30 4.46 1.97
CA LYS A 138 -31.72 4.27 3.39
C LYS A 138 -30.68 4.60 4.47
N GLU A 139 -30.89 5.53 5.40
CA GLU A 139 -32.06 5.73 6.25
C GLU A 139 -31.83 7.02 7.05
N GLU A 140 -32.72 8.01 6.97
CA GLU A 140 -32.78 9.06 7.99
C GLU A 140 -34.25 9.42 8.23
N LYS A 141 -34.75 8.92 9.36
CA LYS A 141 -36.10 9.13 9.85
C LYS A 141 -36.20 10.53 10.46
N SER A 142 -36.99 11.36 9.78
CA SER A 142 -38.01 12.22 10.36
C SER A 142 -37.66 13.00 11.63
N ASN A 143 -37.35 14.29 11.48
CA ASN A 143 -38.05 15.32 12.27
C ASN A 143 -37.86 16.73 11.68
N CYS A 144 -38.71 17.12 10.72
CA CYS A 144 -38.82 18.53 10.30
C CYS A 144 -40.16 19.06 10.79
N ASN A 145 -40.20 19.58 12.02
CA ASN A 145 -41.34 20.34 12.51
C ASN A 145 -41.25 21.79 12.02
N ASN A 146 -42.04 22.06 10.98
CA ASN A 146 -42.75 23.30 10.67
C ASN A 146 -42.06 24.64 11.01
N LYS A 147 -41.66 25.38 9.97
CA LYS A 147 -42.29 26.65 9.55
C LYS A 147 -41.44 27.32 8.46
N ALA A 148 -41.69 27.00 7.20
CA ALA A 148 -41.30 27.85 6.09
C ALA A 148 -42.28 27.65 4.92
N SER A 149 -42.74 28.76 4.40
CA SER A 149 -43.90 28.90 3.53
C SER A 149 -43.81 28.09 2.24
N LYS A 150 -44.92 27.39 2.00
CA LYS A 150 -45.36 26.80 0.75
C LYS A 150 -45.29 27.83 -0.38
N LYS A 151 -44.33 27.68 -1.30
CA LYS A 151 -44.41 28.10 -2.71
C LYS A 151 -43.26 27.49 -3.52
N ASP A 152 -43.66 26.62 -4.44
CA ASP A 152 -43.05 26.37 -5.74
C ASP A 152 -41.75 25.53 -5.79
N CYS A 153 -41.90 24.21 -5.70
CA CYS A 153 -41.00 23.26 -6.38
C CYS A 153 -41.79 22.01 -6.80
N ALA A 154 -42.09 21.90 -8.10
CA ALA A 154 -42.57 20.66 -8.72
C ALA A 154 -41.39 19.99 -9.44
N PRO A 155 -41.16 18.66 -9.30
CA PRO A 155 -40.13 17.98 -10.04
C PRO A 155 -40.60 17.75 -11.48
N LYS A 156 -39.89 18.31 -12.46
CA LYS A 156 -39.97 17.80 -13.84
C LYS A 156 -38.77 16.92 -14.11
N GLU A 157 -39.07 15.71 -14.57
CA GLU A 157 -38.10 14.71 -14.93
C GLU A 157 -37.22 15.17 -16.08
N GLY A 158 -35.94 14.79 -16.00
CA GLY A 158 -35.09 14.70 -17.17
C GLY A 158 -34.33 15.97 -17.52
N LYS A 159 -33.00 15.84 -17.37
CA LYS A 159 -31.92 16.59 -18.03
C LYS A 159 -31.54 17.93 -17.38
N SER A 160 -30.34 17.86 -16.77
CA SER A 160 -29.24 18.80 -16.92
C SER A 160 -29.44 20.24 -16.41
N CYS A 161 -28.64 20.56 -15.39
CA CYS A 161 -28.19 21.90 -15.00
C CYS A 161 -29.25 22.88 -14.48
N CYS A 162 -29.12 23.24 -13.20
CA CYS A 162 -29.73 24.45 -12.66
C CYS A 162 -29.24 25.67 -13.47
N LYS A 163 -30.13 26.29 -14.24
CA LYS A 163 -29.89 27.66 -14.72
C LYS A 163 -30.45 28.62 -13.68
N LYS A 164 -29.60 29.49 -13.15
CA LYS A 164 -30.02 30.63 -12.34
C LYS A 164 -30.84 31.55 -13.26
N VAL A 165 -32.09 31.81 -12.91
CA VAL A 165 -32.85 32.89 -13.55
C VAL A 165 -32.54 34.15 -12.75
N ASN A 166 -31.76 35.03 -13.37
CA ASN A 166 -31.98 36.47 -13.32
C ASN A 166 -31.57 37.04 -14.67
#